data_AF-A0A1J5GPB3-F1
#
_entry.id   AF-A0A1J5GPB3-F1
#
_cell.length_a   1.000
_cell.length_b   1.000
_cell.length_c   1.000
_cell.angle_alpha   90.00
_cell.angle_beta   90.00
_cell.angle_gamma   90.00
#
_symmetry.space_group_name_H-M   'P 1'
#
loop_
_entity.id
_entity.type
_entity.pdbx_description
1 polymer ?
#
loop_
_entity_poly.entity_id
_entity_poly.type
_entity_poly.pdbx_seq_one_letter_code
_entity_poly.pdbx_strand_id
1 'polypeptide(L)'
;MDTITKVNQVSFHPSLGQKQAFTIKLSSSKFDNFAGSDLLAKIESWVSASLLMSKQDLPVLIIDMENVDFIDSQGLNKLLASLRIMKSQGSNLLLCSLHTSVHLVFEITRIDQLFAILPSLENFVTVHQDVAVLSY
;
A
#
# COMPACT_ATOMS: atom_id res chain seq x y z
N MET A 1 -25.29 -5.81 34.51
CA MET A 1 -24.08 -4.99 34.32
C MET A 1 -23.06 -5.89 33.68
N ASP A 2 -22.86 -5.76 32.37
CA ASP A 2 -21.68 -6.24 31.67
C ASP A 2 -21.49 -5.37 30.44
N THR A 3 -20.23 -5.01 30.22
CA THR A 3 -19.79 -3.75 29.63
C THR A 3 -19.78 -3.80 28.10
N ILE A 4 -20.30 -2.74 27.48
CA ILE A 4 -20.25 -2.46 26.05
C ILE A 4 -18.78 -2.25 25.64
N THR A 5 -18.19 -3.21 24.92
CA THR A 5 -16.88 -3.04 24.29
C THR A 5 -17.03 -2.12 23.09
N LYS A 6 -16.70 -0.84 23.28
CA LYS A 6 -16.65 0.18 22.24
C LYS A 6 -15.36 -0.03 21.42
N VAL A 7 -15.38 -0.98 20.48
CA VAL A 7 -14.31 -1.17 19.49
C VAL A 7 -14.51 -0.14 18.38
N ASN A 8 -14.03 1.09 18.60
CA ASN A 8 -13.93 2.10 17.55
C ASN A 8 -12.92 3.16 18.00
N GLN A 9 -11.63 2.90 17.77
CA GLN A 9 -10.60 3.93 17.76
C GLN A 9 -9.52 3.51 16.76
N VAL A 10 -9.68 4.02 15.54
CA VAL A 10 -8.61 4.09 14.54
C VAL A 10 -7.47 4.89 15.20
N SER A 11 -6.37 4.22 15.53
CA SER A 11 -5.24 4.85 16.20
C SER A 11 -4.50 5.77 15.23
N PHE A 12 -4.67 7.08 15.40
CA PHE A 12 -3.89 8.11 14.72
C PHE A 12 -2.60 8.35 15.50
N HIS A 13 -1.45 8.19 14.86
CA HIS A 13 -0.18 8.70 15.38
C HIS A 13 0.33 9.82 14.45
N PRO A 14 0.12 11.10 14.81
CA PRO A 14 0.65 12.22 14.03
C PRO A 14 2.01 12.63 14.60
N SER A 15 3.10 12.24 13.95
CA SER A 15 4.40 12.90 14.18
C SER A 15 5.35 12.80 12.98
N LEU A 16 5.58 13.99 12.39
CA LEU A 16 6.71 14.46 11.58
C LEU A 16 6.83 14.03 10.10
N GLY A 17 6.49 14.97 9.20
CA GLY A 17 7.08 15.07 7.85
C GLY A 17 6.16 14.78 6.63
N GLN A 18 5.09 15.56 6.42
CA GLN A 18 4.38 15.80 5.14
C GLN A 18 3.99 14.66 4.16
N LYS A 19 4.24 13.38 4.40
CA LYS A 19 3.64 12.28 3.63
C LYS A 19 2.81 11.38 4.55
N GLN A 20 1.53 11.70 4.64
CA GLN A 20 0.53 10.75 5.14
C GLN A 20 0.63 9.45 4.31
N ALA A 21 0.36 8.31 4.91
CA ALA A 21 0.22 7.04 4.20
C ALA A 21 -1.18 6.47 4.40
N PHE A 22 -1.74 5.91 3.34
CA PHE A 22 -2.98 5.16 3.35
C PHE A 22 -2.64 3.69 3.15
N THR A 23 -3.24 2.80 3.93
CA THR A 23 -2.96 1.36 3.84
C THR A 23 -4.20 0.59 3.41
N ILE A 24 -4.04 -0.31 2.44
CA ILE A 24 -5.05 -1.28 2.04
C ILE A 24 -4.49 -2.67 2.34
N LYS A 25 -5.17 -3.43 3.20
CA LYS A 25 -4.86 -4.83 3.44
C LYS A 25 -5.66 -5.71 2.49
N LEU A 26 -4.97 -6.57 1.75
CA LEU A 26 -5.61 -7.57 0.91
C LEU A 26 -6.09 -8.73 1.76
N SER A 27 -7.36 -9.09 1.62
CA SER A 27 -8.00 -10.17 2.39
C SER A 27 -8.03 -11.51 1.66
N SER A 28 -7.80 -11.52 0.35
CA SER A 28 -7.78 -12.72 -0.48
C SER A 28 -6.37 -13.33 -0.49
N SER A 29 -6.27 -14.67 -0.49
CA SER A 29 -4.98 -15.33 -0.69
C SER A 29 -4.49 -15.31 -2.14
N LYS A 30 -5.42 -15.12 -3.08
CA LYS A 30 -5.12 -15.02 -4.50
C LYS A 30 -5.26 -13.58 -4.97
N PHE A 31 -4.24 -13.10 -5.67
CA PHE A 31 -4.25 -11.83 -6.39
C PHE A 31 -4.33 -12.08 -7.90
N ASP A 32 -5.54 -12.28 -8.38
CA ASP A 32 -5.88 -12.52 -9.78
C ASP A 32 -6.52 -11.28 -10.43
N ASN A 33 -7.13 -11.44 -11.61
CA ASN A 33 -7.84 -10.36 -12.28
C ASN A 33 -8.98 -9.75 -11.44
N PHE A 34 -9.70 -10.55 -10.66
CA PHE A 34 -10.83 -10.08 -9.87
C PHE A 34 -10.35 -9.26 -8.67
N ALA A 35 -9.46 -9.84 -7.87
CA ALA A 35 -8.86 -9.14 -6.73
C ALA A 35 -8.10 -7.87 -7.16
N GLY A 36 -7.38 -7.95 -8.29
CA GLY A 36 -6.67 -6.81 -8.85
C GLY A 36 -7.60 -5.71 -9.38
N SER A 37 -8.73 -6.07 -10.01
CA SER A 37 -9.70 -5.08 -10.49
C SER A 37 -10.45 -4.40 -9.34
N ASP A 38 -10.76 -5.13 -8.27
CA ASP A 38 -11.36 -4.56 -7.06
C ASP A 38 -10.41 -3.57 -6.37
N LEU A 39 -9.13 -3.93 -6.22
CA LEU A 39 -8.11 -3.01 -5.73
C LEU A 39 -8.01 -1.75 -6.61
N LEU A 40 -7.95 -1.93 -7.93
CA LEU A 40 -7.82 -0.81 -8.86
C LEU A 40 -8.99 0.16 -8.75
N ALA A 41 -10.23 -0.35 -8.71
CA ALA A 41 -11.43 0.47 -8.55
C ALA A 41 -11.44 1.23 -7.21
N LYS A 42 -11.00 0.59 -6.13
CA LYS A 42 -10.85 1.24 -4.81
C LYS A 42 -9.85 2.40 -4.88
N ILE A 43 -8.71 2.20 -5.55
CA ILE A 43 -7.70 3.25 -5.70
C ILE A 43 -8.22 4.38 -6.57
N GLU A 44 -8.84 4.10 -7.72
CA GLU A 44 -9.41 5.12 -8.60
C GLU A 44 -10.47 5.98 -7.89
N SER A 45 -11.37 5.33 -7.14
CA SER A 45 -12.38 6.01 -6.33
C SER A 45 -11.74 6.90 -5.26
N TRP A 46 -10.75 6.36 -4.53
CA TRP A 46 -10.06 7.08 -3.47
C TRP A 46 -9.23 8.26 -3.98
N VAL A 47 -8.53 8.10 -5.09
CA VAL A 47 -7.78 9.18 -5.76
C VAL A 47 -8.76 10.27 -6.19
N SER A 48 -9.85 9.90 -6.86
CA SER A 48 -10.87 10.87 -7.30
C SER A 48 -11.44 11.66 -6.13
N ALA A 49 -11.77 10.98 -5.02
CA ALA A 49 -12.25 11.64 -3.81
C ALA A 49 -11.18 12.57 -3.20
N SER A 50 -9.92 12.14 -3.16
CA SER A 50 -8.82 12.95 -2.60
C SER A 50 -8.57 14.23 -3.40
N LEU A 51 -8.69 14.17 -4.72
CA LEU A 51 -8.56 15.33 -5.61
C LEU A 51 -9.70 16.34 -5.43
N LEU A 52 -10.93 15.88 -5.21
CA LEU A 52 -12.08 16.77 -4.96
C LEU A 52 -11.98 17.51 -3.62
N MET A 53 -11.27 16.94 -2.64
CA MET A 53 -11.13 17.51 -1.30
C MET A 53 -9.99 18.54 -1.19
N SER A 54 -9.38 18.97 -2.31
CA SER A 54 -8.29 19.95 -2.36
C SER A 54 -7.10 19.61 -1.45
N LYS A 55 -6.82 18.32 -1.21
CA LYS A 55 -5.55 17.92 -0.59
C LYS A 55 -4.44 18.19 -1.61
N GLN A 56 -3.49 19.05 -1.25
CA GLN A 56 -2.38 19.42 -2.15
C GLN A 56 -1.51 18.22 -2.53
N ASP A 57 -1.38 17.24 -1.64
CA ASP A 57 -0.60 16.01 -1.87
C ASP A 57 -1.41 14.76 -1.57
N LEU A 58 -1.41 13.81 -2.52
CA LEU A 58 -1.97 12.49 -2.32
C LEU A 58 -1.01 11.68 -1.42
N PRO A 59 -1.48 11.09 -0.32
CA PRO A 59 -0.62 10.30 0.57
C PRO A 59 -0.06 9.07 -0.15
N VAL A 60 1.03 8.54 0.38
CA VAL A 60 1.62 7.28 -0.09
C VAL A 60 0.63 6.14 0.12
N LEU A 61 0.46 5.26 -0.85
CA LEU A 61 -0.36 4.06 -0.70
C LEU A 61 0.52 2.88 -0.30
N ILE A 62 0.15 2.15 0.76
CA ILE A 62 0.78 0.90 1.17
C ILE A 62 -0.23 -0.22 0.95
N ILE A 63 0.19 -1.28 0.26
CA ILE A 63 -0.61 -2.48 0.10
C ILE A 63 -0.01 -3.58 0.96
N ASP A 64 -0.75 -3.98 2.00
CA ASP A 64 -0.41 -5.11 2.85
C ASP A 64 -0.84 -6.40 2.17
N MET A 65 0.14 -7.20 1.79
CA MET A 65 -0.01 -8.45 1.04
C MET A 65 0.15 -9.69 1.93
N GLU A 66 0.08 -9.55 3.26
CA GLU A 66 0.29 -10.65 4.23
C GLU A 66 -0.51 -11.92 3.90
N ASN A 67 -1.75 -11.76 3.43
CA ASN A 67 -2.61 -12.90 3.12
C ASN A 67 -2.35 -13.49 1.73
N VAL A 68 -1.67 -12.77 0.83
CA VAL A 68 -1.53 -13.12 -0.59
C VAL A 68 -0.38 -14.11 -0.77
N ASP A 69 -0.70 -15.35 -1.10
CA ASP A 69 0.27 -16.41 -1.38
C ASP A 69 0.39 -16.75 -2.87
N PHE A 70 -0.50 -16.19 -3.71
CA PHE A 70 -0.55 -16.45 -5.14
C PHE A 70 -0.87 -15.17 -5.93
N ILE A 71 -0.15 -14.95 -7.03
CA ILE A 71 -0.42 -13.89 -8.00
C ILE A 71 -0.29 -14.43 -9.43
N ASP A 72 -1.24 -14.08 -10.30
CA ASP A 72 -1.17 -14.40 -11.74
C ASP A 72 -0.77 -13.18 -12.59
N SER A 73 -0.63 -13.37 -13.89
CA SER A 73 -0.24 -12.29 -14.81
C SER A 73 -1.27 -11.17 -14.90
N GLN A 74 -2.55 -11.46 -14.67
CA GLN A 74 -3.61 -10.45 -14.73
C GLN A 74 -3.61 -9.60 -13.46
N GLY A 75 -3.48 -10.21 -12.29
CA GLY A 75 -3.28 -9.53 -11.02
C GLY A 75 -2.05 -8.62 -11.09
N LEU A 76 -0.93 -9.13 -11.61
CA LEU A 76 0.29 -8.34 -11.80
C LEU A 76 0.06 -7.07 -12.63
N ASN A 77 -0.67 -7.20 -13.74
CA ASN A 77 -1.01 -6.07 -14.60
C ASN A 77 -1.88 -5.03 -13.89
N LYS A 78 -2.80 -5.46 -13.02
CA LYS A 78 -3.61 -4.56 -12.20
C LYS A 78 -2.78 -3.83 -11.16
N LEU A 79 -1.85 -4.53 -10.51
CA LEU A 79 -0.93 -3.90 -9.55
C LEU A 79 -0.04 -2.84 -10.21
N LEU A 80 0.46 -3.12 -11.41
CA LEU A 80 1.21 -2.16 -12.20
C LEU A 80 0.36 -0.95 -12.62
N ALA A 81 -0.91 -1.17 -12.98
CA ALA A 81 -1.85 -0.08 -13.26
C ALA A 81 -2.07 0.80 -12.03
N SER A 82 -2.26 0.20 -10.85
CA SER A 82 -2.36 0.92 -9.58
C SER A 82 -1.12 1.77 -9.28
N LEU A 83 0.08 1.23 -9.50
CA LEU A 83 1.34 1.96 -9.34
C LEU A 83 1.41 3.18 -10.27
N ARG A 84 1.00 3.01 -11.54
CA ARG A 84 0.98 4.09 -12.54
C ARG A 84 0.02 5.21 -12.13
N ILE A 85 -1.18 4.88 -11.63
CA ILE A 85 -2.14 5.85 -11.13
C ILE A 85 -1.52 6.67 -10.00
N MET A 86 -0.97 6.01 -8.97
CA MET A 86 -0.34 6.69 -7.83
C MET A 86 0.80 7.62 -8.28
N LYS A 87 1.70 7.13 -9.14
CA LYS A 87 2.82 7.93 -9.68
C LYS A 87 2.35 9.14 -10.50
N SER A 88 1.28 8.99 -11.28
CA SER A 88 0.70 10.11 -12.06
C SER A 88 0.17 11.25 -11.20
N GLN A 89 -0.17 10.96 -9.93
CA GLN A 89 -0.63 11.95 -8.96
C GLN A 89 0.52 12.47 -8.07
N GLY A 90 1.78 12.23 -8.43
CA GLY A 90 2.94 12.65 -7.64
C GLY A 90 3.13 11.87 -6.33
N SER A 91 2.37 10.79 -6.12
CA SER A 91 2.47 9.91 -4.96
C SER A 91 3.15 8.58 -5.35
N ASN A 92 3.27 7.65 -4.39
CA ASN A 92 3.90 6.36 -4.59
C ASN A 92 3.05 5.22 -4.02
N LEU A 93 3.32 4.01 -4.50
CA LEU A 93 2.70 2.77 -4.03
C LEU A 93 3.80 1.83 -3.54
N LEU A 94 3.70 1.42 -2.27
CA LEU A 94 4.59 0.49 -1.61
C LEU A 94 3.85 -0.82 -1.35
N LEU A 95 4.58 -1.92 -1.32
CA LEU A 95 4.07 -3.22 -0.90
C LEU A 95 4.69 -3.58 0.44
N CYS A 96 3.95 -4.30 1.28
CA CYS A 96 4.53 -4.90 2.47
C CYS A 96 4.01 -6.33 2.70
N SER A 97 4.73 -7.08 3.54
CA SER A 97 4.33 -8.42 3.98
C SER A 97 4.17 -9.43 2.84
N LEU A 98 5.01 -9.35 1.80
CA LEU A 98 4.96 -10.28 0.68
C LEU A 98 5.31 -11.71 1.12
N HIS A 99 4.49 -12.68 0.75
CA HIS A 99 4.82 -14.09 0.89
C HIS A 99 5.97 -14.49 -0.05
N THR A 100 6.78 -15.48 0.33
CA THR A 100 7.96 -15.94 -0.46
C THR A 100 7.61 -16.34 -1.89
N SER A 101 6.44 -16.97 -2.08
CA SER A 101 5.94 -17.34 -3.41
C SER A 101 5.69 -16.13 -4.31
N VAL A 102 5.14 -15.05 -3.75
CA VAL A 102 4.88 -13.80 -4.48
C VAL A 102 6.20 -13.07 -4.76
N HIS A 103 7.12 -13.05 -3.79
CA HIS A 103 8.48 -12.54 -4.00
C HIS A 103 9.16 -13.20 -5.19
N LEU A 104 9.12 -14.52 -5.29
CA LEU A 104 9.72 -15.26 -6.41
C LEU A 104 9.11 -14.86 -7.76
N VAL A 105 7.79 -14.66 -7.83
CA VAL A 105 7.15 -14.18 -9.06
C VAL A 105 7.66 -12.79 -9.44
N PHE A 106 7.83 -11.89 -8.46
CA PHE A 106 8.32 -10.53 -8.70
C PHE A 106 9.75 -10.53 -9.22
N GLU A 107 10.62 -11.36 -8.64
CA GLU A 107 12.02 -11.52 -9.07
C GLU A 107 12.12 -12.10 -10.49
N ILE A 108 11.36 -13.17 -10.78
CA ILE A 108 11.35 -13.81 -12.11
C ILE A 108 10.86 -12.83 -13.18
N THR A 109 9.82 -12.06 -12.86
CA THR A 109 9.23 -11.08 -13.80
C THR A 109 9.97 -9.74 -13.83
N ARG A 110 10.99 -9.56 -12.97
CA ARG A 110 11.79 -8.34 -12.81
C ARG A 110 10.97 -7.08 -12.49
N ILE A 111 9.80 -7.25 -11.89
CA ILE A 111 8.97 -6.10 -11.48
C ILE A 111 9.29 -5.63 -10.07
N ASP A 112 10.05 -6.41 -9.31
CA ASP A 112 10.58 -6.08 -7.99
C ASP A 112 11.23 -4.69 -7.98
N GLN A 113 11.94 -4.33 -9.05
CA GLN A 113 12.59 -3.02 -9.22
C GLN A 113 11.61 -1.84 -9.38
N LEU A 114 10.34 -2.11 -9.68
CA LEU A 114 9.32 -1.08 -9.88
C LEU A 114 8.65 -0.65 -8.56
N PHE A 115 8.70 -1.51 -7.55
CA PHE A 115 8.04 -1.35 -6.26
C PHE A 115 9.07 -1.19 -5.14
N ALA A 116 8.78 -0.30 -4.20
CA ALA A 116 9.42 -0.36 -2.89
C ALA A 116 8.66 -1.39 -2.04
N ILE A 117 9.37 -2.44 -1.62
CA ILE A 117 8.83 -3.55 -0.84
C ILE A 117 9.39 -3.48 0.58
N LEU A 118 8.50 -3.42 1.56
CA LEU A 118 8.84 -3.41 2.98
C LEU A 118 8.59 -4.81 3.59
N PRO A 119 9.37 -5.23 4.61
CA PRO A 119 9.12 -6.50 5.29
C PRO A 119 7.74 -6.54 5.95
N SER A 120 7.33 -5.46 6.63
CA SER A 120 6.01 -5.32 7.24
C SER A 120 5.55 -3.85 7.23
N LEU A 121 4.31 -3.61 7.64
CA LEU A 121 3.75 -2.25 7.78
C LEU A 121 4.51 -1.42 8.83
N GLU A 122 5.04 -2.04 9.88
CA GLU A 122 5.76 -1.36 10.96
C GLU A 122 7.05 -0.71 10.46
N ASN A 123 7.71 -1.32 9.47
CA ASN A 123 8.92 -0.77 8.86
C ASN A 123 8.69 0.58 8.17
N PHE A 124 7.47 0.87 7.72
CA PHE A 124 7.17 2.18 7.15
C PHE A 124 7.37 3.31 8.18
N VAL A 125 7.02 3.05 9.45
CA VAL A 125 7.22 4.01 10.54
C VAL A 125 8.71 4.17 10.87
N THR A 126 9.47 3.08 10.84
CA THR A 126 10.92 3.08 11.17
C THR A 126 11.78 3.76 10.10
N VAL A 127 11.52 3.52 8.80
CA VAL A 127 12.29 4.15 7.71
C VAL A 127 12.16 5.67 7.74
N HIS A 128 11.03 6.20 8.20
CA HIS A 128 10.84 7.64 8.39
C HIS A 128 11.46 8.20 9.68
N GLN A 129 11.96 7.36 10.59
CA GLN A 129 12.69 7.78 11.78
C GLN A 129 14.22 7.84 11.56
N ASP A 130 14.78 6.97 10.71
CA ASP A 130 16.25 6.90 10.52
C ASP A 130 16.80 7.93 9.51
N VAL A 131 15.99 8.46 8.60
CA VAL A 131 16.46 9.46 7.62
C VAL A 131 16.55 10.89 8.21
N ALA A 132 16.09 11.09 9.44
CA ALA A 132 16.16 12.39 10.12
C ALA A 132 17.51 12.69 10.80
N VAL A 133 18.49 11.77 10.79
CA VAL A 133 19.73 11.91 11.60
C VAL A 133 21.02 12.06 10.77
N LEU A 134 20.98 12.07 9.44
CA LEU A 134 22.20 12.31 8.65
C LEU A 134 22.07 13.58 7.80
N SER A 135 22.21 14.71 8.49
CA SER A 135 22.75 15.93 7.90
C SER A 135 24.27 15.80 7.87
N TYR A 136 24.85 15.81 6.67
CA TYR A 136 26.23 16.24 6.42
C TYR A 136 26.23 17.19 5.22
#